data_AF-A0A8C6HNX3-F1
#
_entry.id   AF-A0A8C6HNX3-F1
#
_cell.length_a   1.000
_cell.length_b   1.000
_cell.length_c   1.000
_cell.angle_alpha   90.00
_cell.angle_beta   90.00
_cell.angle_gamma   90.00
#
_symmetry.space_group_name_H-M   'P 1'
#
loop_
_entity.id
_entity.type
_entity.pdbx_description
1 polymer ?
#
loop_
_entity_poly.entity_id
_entity_poly.type
_entity_poly.pdbx_seq_one_letter_code
_entity_poly.pdbx_strand_id
1 'polypeptide(L)'
;MPRGPFSGRAAGRGPHVAPPEGARVMEENTSPTTALISSSVAGHDCCGGFGNIDFRQADLFVMSWLLGYVDPTEPSFVAAVITIVFNPLFWNVVARWEQRTRKLSRAFGSPHLACYSLGLCILLLNILRSHCFTQAMMSQPKMEGLDNHTTYFLGLAFLGWGFVFVLSSFYALGFTGTFLGDYFGILKESRVTTFPFSVLDNPMYWGSTANYLGWALMHASPTGLLLTVLVAIVYVVALLYEEPFTAEIYRQKATRLHKRS
;
A
#
# COMPACT_ATOMS: atom_id res chain seq x y z
N MET A 1 -70.51 -22.88 -21.77
CA MET A 1 -70.53 -22.13 -23.05
C MET A 1 -69.22 -22.36 -23.78
N PRO A 2 -69.22 -22.46 -25.11
CA PRO A 2 -68.33 -23.39 -25.83
C PRO A 2 -67.48 -22.72 -26.93
N ARG A 3 -66.64 -23.55 -27.59
CA ARG A 3 -66.10 -23.43 -28.97
C ARG A 3 -64.92 -22.48 -29.22
N GLY A 4 -63.74 -23.08 -29.48
CA GLY A 4 -62.93 -22.67 -30.65
C GLY A 4 -63.69 -22.99 -31.95
N PRO A 5 -63.27 -22.52 -33.15
CA PRO A 5 -62.25 -23.28 -33.88
C PRO A 5 -61.43 -22.52 -34.98
N PHE A 6 -60.33 -23.17 -35.39
CA PHE A 6 -59.87 -23.42 -36.77
C PHE A 6 -59.59 -22.30 -37.82
N SER A 7 -58.34 -22.36 -38.33
CA SER A 7 -57.98 -22.67 -39.73
C SER A 7 -57.90 -21.56 -40.79
N GLY A 8 -56.71 -21.45 -41.39
CA GLY A 8 -56.56 -21.94 -42.78
C GLY A 8 -55.79 -21.10 -43.80
N ARG A 9 -54.72 -21.71 -44.34
CA ARG A 9 -54.23 -21.71 -45.75
C ARG A 9 -53.58 -20.45 -46.34
N ALA A 10 -52.30 -20.51 -46.76
CA ALA A 10 -51.76 -21.01 -48.06
C ALA A 10 -51.79 -19.90 -49.15
N ALA A 11 -50.91 -19.77 -50.15
CA ALA A 11 -49.68 -20.40 -50.62
C ALA A 11 -49.18 -19.59 -51.85
N GLY A 12 -47.89 -19.76 -52.22
CA GLY A 12 -47.35 -19.53 -53.59
C GLY A 12 -46.89 -18.10 -53.88
N ARG A 13 -45.82 -17.82 -54.65
CA ARG A 13 -45.04 -18.60 -55.64
C ARG A 13 -43.62 -17.99 -55.74
N GLY A 14 -42.60 -18.80 -56.03
CA GLY A 14 -41.36 -18.34 -56.71
C GLY A 14 -41.58 -18.23 -58.23
N PRO A 15 -40.55 -18.30 -59.10
CA PRO A 15 -39.09 -18.31 -58.90
C PRO A 15 -38.35 -17.36 -59.90
N HIS A 16 -37.04 -17.57 -60.09
CA HIS A 16 -36.10 -17.11 -61.15
C HIS A 16 -34.95 -16.24 -60.61
N VAL A 17 -33.67 -16.41 -60.94
CA VAL A 17 -32.86 -17.34 -61.77
C VAL A 17 -31.40 -17.06 -61.35
N ALA A 18 -30.54 -18.08 -61.30
CA ALA A 18 -29.10 -17.96 -61.09
C ALA A 18 -28.31 -18.16 -62.43
N PRO A 19 -26.98 -18.29 -62.41
CA PRO A 19 -25.91 -17.34 -62.75
C PRO A 19 -25.27 -17.63 -64.14
N PRO A 20 -24.07 -17.10 -64.49
CA PRO A 20 -22.80 -17.85 -64.32
C PRO A 20 -21.61 -16.94 -63.90
N GLU A 21 -20.52 -17.35 -63.22
CA GLU A 21 -19.51 -18.43 -63.38
C GLU A 21 -18.40 -18.12 -64.41
N GLY A 22 -17.11 -18.14 -63.97
CA GLY A 22 -16.00 -18.55 -64.84
C GLY A 22 -14.62 -17.84 -64.74
N ALA A 23 -13.57 -18.67 -64.66
CA ALA A 23 -12.10 -18.47 -64.84
C ALA A 23 -11.29 -17.99 -63.60
N ARG A 24 -10.48 -18.76 -62.85
CA ARG A 24 -9.55 -19.92 -63.00
C ARG A 24 -8.22 -19.69 -63.76
N VAL A 25 -7.16 -20.29 -63.16
CA VAL A 25 -5.82 -20.72 -63.65
C VAL A 25 -4.65 -19.73 -63.41
N MET A 26 -3.37 -20.07 -63.16
CA MET A 26 -2.55 -21.10 -62.44
C MET A 26 -1.06 -20.83 -62.85
N GLU A 27 -0.07 -21.33 -62.09
CA GLU A 27 1.38 -21.51 -62.41
C GLU A 27 2.28 -20.26 -62.50
N GLU A 28 3.62 -20.29 -62.37
CA GLU A 28 4.70 -21.08 -61.70
C GLU A 28 6.00 -20.56 -62.35
N ASN A 29 7.05 -20.17 -61.59
CA ASN A 29 8.48 -20.46 -61.90
C ASN A 29 9.51 -19.63 -61.08
N THR A 30 10.23 -20.33 -60.21
CA THR A 30 11.68 -20.63 -60.24
C THR A 30 12.76 -19.52 -60.36
N SER A 31 13.69 -19.58 -59.39
CA SER A 31 15.02 -18.91 -59.17
C SER A 31 16.10 -19.31 -60.24
N PRO A 32 17.47 -19.17 -60.14
CA PRO A 32 18.42 -18.63 -59.10
C PRO A 32 19.72 -17.91 -59.62
N THR A 33 20.57 -17.36 -58.73
CA THR A 33 22.09 -17.46 -58.67
C THR A 33 22.70 -16.47 -57.63
N THR A 34 23.36 -16.88 -56.53
CA THR A 34 24.81 -17.24 -56.33
C THR A 34 25.73 -15.99 -56.19
N ALA A 35 26.65 -15.76 -55.23
CA ALA A 35 27.16 -16.38 -54.01
C ALA A 35 28.07 -15.36 -53.26
N LEU A 36 28.33 -15.54 -51.95
CA LEU A 36 29.68 -15.68 -51.34
C LEU A 36 29.66 -15.57 -49.78
N ILE A 37 29.78 -16.75 -49.13
CA ILE A 37 30.73 -17.15 -48.06
C ILE A 37 31.08 -16.13 -46.95
N SER A 38 30.72 -16.43 -45.69
CA SER A 38 31.66 -17.07 -44.74
C SER A 38 31.02 -17.32 -43.38
N SER A 39 31.02 -18.60 -42.99
CA SER A 39 30.77 -19.11 -41.65
C SER A 39 31.87 -18.71 -40.67
N SER A 40 31.48 -18.32 -39.45
CA SER A 40 32.28 -18.56 -38.24
C SER A 40 31.33 -18.77 -37.07
N VAL A 41 31.11 -20.05 -36.75
CA VAL A 41 30.61 -20.50 -35.45
C VAL A 41 31.82 -20.64 -34.53
N ALA A 42 31.88 -19.80 -33.50
CA ALA A 42 32.61 -19.98 -32.26
C ALA A 42 31.87 -19.05 -31.28
N GLY A 43 31.49 -19.38 -30.06
CA GLY A 43 31.70 -20.49 -29.15
C GLY A 43 30.96 -20.03 -27.87
N HIS A 44 30.48 -20.97 -27.08
CA HIS A 44 29.65 -20.72 -25.91
C HIS A 44 30.44 -20.00 -24.81
N ASP A 45 30.13 -18.75 -24.49
CA ASP A 45 30.61 -18.08 -23.26
C ASP A 45 29.50 -18.03 -22.21
N CYS A 46 29.40 -19.16 -21.51
CA CYS A 46 28.56 -19.37 -20.33
C CYS A 46 29.24 -18.78 -19.09
N CYS A 47 29.56 -17.48 -19.09
CA CYS A 47 30.08 -16.74 -17.92
C CYS A 47 30.04 -15.22 -18.18
N GLY A 48 28.88 -14.69 -18.53
CA GLY A 48 28.66 -13.23 -18.59
C GLY A 48 28.57 -12.65 -17.18
N GLY A 49 29.70 -12.14 -16.67
CA GLY A 49 29.76 -11.46 -15.38
C GLY A 49 28.75 -10.31 -15.28
N PHE A 50 28.28 -10.03 -14.06
CA PHE A 50 27.42 -8.90 -13.69
C PHE A 50 28.12 -7.53 -13.84
N GLY A 51 28.79 -7.29 -14.96
CA GLY A 51 29.70 -6.16 -15.16
C GLY A 51 29.14 -5.03 -16.00
N ASN A 52 27.86 -5.04 -16.40
CA ASN A 52 27.32 -3.97 -17.25
C ASN A 52 25.81 -3.73 -17.08
N ILE A 53 25.32 -3.74 -15.83
CA ILE A 53 24.03 -3.09 -15.54
C ILE A 53 24.34 -1.61 -15.42
N ASP A 54 24.10 -0.86 -16.50
CA ASP A 54 24.21 0.59 -16.45
C ASP A 54 23.11 1.12 -15.54
N PHE A 55 23.46 1.39 -14.28
CA PHE A 55 22.53 1.83 -13.23
C PHE A 55 21.75 3.08 -13.66
N ARG A 56 22.32 3.94 -14.52
CA ARG A 56 21.62 5.11 -15.05
C ARG A 56 20.53 4.73 -16.06
N GLN A 57 20.75 3.72 -16.88
CA GLN A 57 19.76 3.23 -17.83
C GLN A 57 18.65 2.45 -17.12
N ALA A 58 19.01 1.67 -16.10
CA ALA A 58 18.05 1.02 -15.21
C ALA A 58 17.21 2.07 -14.44
N ASP A 59 17.83 3.11 -13.90
CA ASP A 59 17.16 4.21 -13.18
C ASP A 59 16.18 4.96 -14.10
N LEU A 60 16.59 5.30 -15.33
CA LEU A 60 15.71 5.96 -16.30
C LEU A 60 14.54 5.07 -16.73
N PHE A 61 14.79 3.76 -16.92
CA PHE A 61 13.74 2.80 -17.26
C PHE A 61 12.75 2.63 -16.10
N VAL A 62 13.25 2.44 -14.87
CA VAL A 62 12.43 2.32 -13.66
C VAL A 62 11.64 3.60 -13.40
N MET A 63 12.24 4.77 -13.56
CA MET A 63 11.55 6.06 -13.45
C MET A 63 10.47 6.21 -14.53
N SER A 64 10.76 5.87 -15.79
CA SER A 64 9.77 5.94 -16.87
C SER A 64 8.62 4.95 -16.69
N TRP A 65 8.91 3.77 -16.15
CA TRP A 65 7.93 2.73 -15.85
C TRP A 65 7.08 3.10 -14.63
N LEU A 66 7.69 3.65 -13.58
CA LEU A 66 6.99 4.20 -12.42
C LEU A 66 6.11 5.39 -12.80
N LEU A 67 6.59 6.30 -13.65
CA LEU A 67 5.79 7.43 -14.19
C LEU A 67 4.61 6.95 -15.06
N GLY A 68 4.70 5.75 -15.65
CA GLY A 68 3.60 5.14 -16.38
C GLY A 68 2.43 4.69 -15.47
N TYR A 69 2.70 4.43 -14.19
CA TYR A 69 1.70 4.03 -13.20
C TYR A 69 1.42 5.09 -12.14
N VAL A 70 2.35 6.02 -11.93
CA VAL A 70 2.29 7.02 -10.88
C VAL A 70 2.40 8.42 -11.46
N ASP A 71 1.30 9.17 -11.38
CA ASP A 71 1.29 10.59 -11.67
C ASP A 71 1.55 11.38 -10.37
N PRO A 72 2.75 11.97 -10.18
CA PRO A 72 3.08 12.73 -8.98
C PRO A 72 2.41 14.11 -8.95
N THR A 73 1.84 14.58 -10.06
CA THR A 73 1.16 15.87 -10.15
C THR A 73 -0.30 15.80 -9.74
N GLU A 74 -0.84 14.59 -9.62
CA GLU A 74 -2.23 14.36 -9.27
C GLU A 74 -2.50 14.82 -7.81
N PRO A 75 -3.52 15.67 -7.58
CA PRO A 75 -3.76 16.27 -6.27
C PRO A 75 -3.99 15.28 -5.14
N SER A 76 -4.67 14.15 -5.39
CA SER A 76 -4.93 13.13 -4.37
C SER A 76 -3.66 12.39 -3.95
N PHE A 77 -2.71 12.16 -4.87
CA PHE A 77 -1.39 11.62 -4.58
C PHE A 77 -0.58 12.56 -3.70
N VAL A 78 -0.52 13.85 -4.06
CA VAL A 78 0.16 14.87 -3.24
C VAL A 78 -0.48 14.94 -1.85
N ALA A 79 -1.81 14.93 -1.76
CA ALA A 79 -2.52 14.92 -0.48
C ALA A 79 -2.22 13.65 0.34
N ALA A 80 -2.12 12.48 -0.29
CA ALA A 80 -1.74 11.24 0.37
C ALA A 80 -0.32 11.33 0.94
N VAL A 81 0.66 11.79 0.15
CA VAL A 81 2.05 11.97 0.60
C VAL A 81 2.12 12.94 1.78
N ILE A 82 1.46 14.10 1.69
CA ILE A 82 1.42 15.10 2.77
C ILE A 82 0.83 14.49 4.04
N THR A 83 -0.33 13.83 3.95
CA THR A 83 -1.00 13.26 5.14
C THR A 83 -0.22 12.08 5.74
N ILE A 84 0.46 11.27 4.93
CA ILE A 84 1.33 10.18 5.40
C ILE A 84 2.51 10.73 6.21
N VAL A 85 3.17 11.77 5.71
CA VAL A 85 4.35 12.38 6.37
C VAL A 85 3.94 13.24 7.55
N PHE A 86 2.91 14.05 7.40
CA PHE A 86 2.45 14.99 8.42
C PHE A 86 1.99 14.29 9.69
N ASN A 87 1.26 13.17 9.56
CA ASN A 87 0.70 12.46 10.70
C ASN A 87 1.76 12.14 11.76
N PRO A 88 2.82 11.35 11.46
CA PRO A 88 3.84 11.04 12.44
C PRO A 88 4.63 12.21 12.98
N LEU A 89 4.82 13.25 12.16
CA LEU A 89 5.46 14.48 12.61
C LEU A 89 4.58 15.23 13.61
N PHE A 90 3.28 15.33 13.34
CA PHE A 90 2.33 16.04 14.19
C PHE A 90 2.32 15.46 15.61
N TRP A 91 2.08 14.16 15.77
CA TRP A 91 2.00 13.59 17.12
C TRP A 91 3.35 13.59 17.83
N ASN A 92 4.46 13.36 17.13
CA ASN A 92 5.80 13.45 17.73
C ASN A 92 6.11 14.86 18.24
N VAL A 93 5.82 15.90 17.44
CA VAL A 93 6.08 17.28 17.82
C VAL A 93 5.17 17.71 18.97
N VAL A 94 3.87 17.46 18.86
CA VAL A 94 2.89 17.89 19.88
C VAL A 94 3.11 17.17 21.20
N ALA A 95 3.36 15.85 21.18
CA ALA A 95 3.59 15.09 22.40
C ALA A 95 4.87 15.55 23.11
N ARG A 96 5.98 15.78 22.39
CA ARG A 96 7.22 16.31 22.97
C ARG A 96 7.07 17.72 23.52
N TRP A 97 6.36 18.58 22.78
CA TRP A 97 6.05 19.92 23.24
C TRP A 97 5.25 19.88 24.53
N GLU A 98 4.26 18.99 24.62
CA GLU A 98 3.51 18.78 25.85
C GLU A 98 4.41 18.28 26.98
N GLN A 99 5.26 17.28 26.75
CA GLN A 99 6.13 16.75 27.80
C GLN A 99 7.07 17.84 28.38
N ARG A 100 7.56 18.75 27.54
CA ARG A 100 8.44 19.86 27.99
C ARG A 100 7.68 20.99 28.68
N THR A 101 6.49 21.34 28.21
CA THR A 101 5.81 22.57 28.62
C THR A 101 4.62 22.35 29.55
N ARG A 102 4.01 21.17 29.52
CA ARG A 102 2.77 20.79 30.22
C ARG A 102 1.61 21.75 29.95
N LYS A 103 1.67 22.50 28.85
CA LYS A 103 0.72 23.56 28.52
C LYS A 103 -0.62 23.01 28.08
N LEU A 104 -0.64 21.89 27.35
CA LEU A 104 -1.88 21.24 26.93
C LEU A 104 -2.61 20.66 28.13
N SER A 105 -1.91 19.93 29.02
CA SER A 105 -2.50 19.47 30.29
C SER A 105 -3.07 20.62 31.12
N ARG A 106 -2.40 21.77 31.17
CA ARG A 106 -2.89 22.96 31.89
C ARG A 106 -4.11 23.58 31.23
N ALA A 107 -4.12 23.69 29.90
CA ALA A 107 -5.24 24.26 29.14
C ALA A 107 -6.53 23.42 29.31
N PHE A 108 -6.40 22.10 29.31
CA PHE A 108 -7.53 21.17 29.52
C PHE A 108 -7.80 20.89 31.01
N GLY A 109 -7.03 21.44 31.94
CA GLY A 109 -7.16 21.21 33.39
C GLY A 109 -6.80 19.79 33.87
N SER A 110 -6.55 18.84 32.97
CA SER A 110 -6.18 17.46 33.30
C SER A 110 -5.30 16.83 32.21
N PRO A 111 -4.20 16.14 32.57
CA PRO A 111 -3.38 15.39 31.61
C PRO A 111 -4.14 14.29 30.87
N HIS A 112 -5.12 13.66 31.54
CA HIS A 112 -5.94 12.63 30.90
C HIS A 112 -6.83 13.23 29.83
N LEU A 113 -7.54 14.32 30.13
CA LEU A 113 -8.41 14.97 29.16
C LEU A 113 -7.61 15.47 27.95
N ALA A 114 -6.45 16.07 28.19
CA ALA A 114 -5.55 16.52 27.13
C ALA A 114 -5.05 15.35 26.25
N CYS A 115 -4.70 14.21 26.85
CA CYS A 115 -4.31 12.99 26.14
C CYS A 115 -5.47 12.41 25.30
N TYR A 116 -6.69 12.36 25.86
CA TYR A 116 -7.88 11.93 25.11
C TYR A 116 -8.21 12.84 23.93
N SER A 117 -8.14 14.16 24.13
CA SER A 117 -8.33 15.14 23.05
C SER A 117 -7.26 15.00 21.97
N LEU A 118 -5.98 14.86 22.33
CA LEU A 118 -4.92 14.61 21.35
C LEU A 118 -5.14 13.28 20.61
N GLY A 119 -5.48 12.21 21.33
CA GLY A 119 -5.77 10.90 20.73
C GLY A 119 -6.93 10.95 19.75
N LEU A 120 -7.99 11.70 20.04
CA LEU A 120 -9.09 11.93 19.11
C LEU A 120 -8.61 12.68 17.86
N CYS A 121 -7.79 13.72 18.00
CA CYS A 121 -7.20 14.42 16.86
C CYS A 121 -6.33 13.48 16.01
N ILE A 122 -5.48 12.64 16.63
CA ILE A 122 -4.65 11.66 15.92
C ILE A 122 -5.52 10.65 15.18
N LEU A 123 -6.60 10.17 15.79
CA LEU A 123 -7.54 9.24 15.16
C LEU A 123 -8.19 9.87 13.92
N LEU A 124 -8.66 11.12 14.01
CA LEU A 124 -9.23 11.84 12.88
C LEU A 124 -8.21 12.04 11.75
N LEU A 125 -6.97 12.40 12.11
CA LEU A 125 -5.87 12.51 11.15
C LEU A 125 -5.55 11.16 10.49
N ASN A 126 -5.62 10.04 11.21
CA ASN A 126 -5.41 8.70 10.66
C ASN A 126 -6.55 8.28 9.70
N ILE A 127 -7.79 8.68 9.98
CA ILE A 127 -8.91 8.50 9.05
C ILE A 127 -8.67 9.32 7.78
N LEU A 128 -8.30 10.60 7.93
CA LEU A 128 -8.00 11.47 6.78
C LEU A 128 -6.88 10.90 5.93
N ARG A 129 -5.76 10.47 6.53
CA ARG A 129 -4.65 9.83 5.82
C ARG A 129 -5.12 8.58 5.07
N SER A 130 -5.91 7.72 5.70
CA SER A 130 -6.41 6.49 5.06
C SER A 130 -7.35 6.79 3.90
N HIS A 131 -8.16 7.85 4.03
CA HIS A 131 -9.00 8.35 2.94
C HIS A 131 -8.15 8.85 1.77
N CYS A 132 -7.18 9.75 2.02
CA CYS A 132 -6.28 10.27 0.99
C CYS A 132 -5.47 9.16 0.31
N PHE A 133 -4.93 8.21 1.08
CA PHE A 133 -4.25 7.03 0.55
C PHE A 133 -5.16 6.24 -0.41
N THR A 134 -6.40 5.98 0.01
CA THR A 134 -7.34 5.22 -0.82
C THR A 134 -7.72 5.99 -2.07
N GLN A 135 -7.95 7.30 -1.98
CA GLN A 135 -8.24 8.14 -3.14
C GLN A 135 -7.09 8.12 -4.14
N ALA A 136 -5.84 8.33 -3.69
CA ALA A 136 -4.65 8.28 -4.53
C ALA A 136 -4.43 6.90 -5.19
N MET A 137 -4.71 5.84 -4.44
CA MET A 137 -4.57 4.47 -4.95
C MET A 137 -5.59 4.16 -6.05
N MET A 138 -6.81 4.70 -5.92
CA MET A 138 -7.93 4.43 -6.83
C MET A 138 -7.95 5.37 -8.04
N SER A 139 -7.33 6.55 -7.94
CA SER A 139 -7.24 7.53 -9.03
C SER A 139 -6.19 7.18 -10.09
N GLN A 140 -5.31 6.21 -9.78
CA GLN A 140 -4.18 5.86 -10.64
C GLN A 140 -4.31 4.46 -11.28
N PRO A 141 -3.61 4.19 -12.40
CA PRO A 141 -3.71 2.93 -13.12
C PRO A 141 -3.33 1.70 -12.29
N LYS A 142 -4.04 0.60 -12.51
CA LYS A 142 -3.72 -0.71 -11.94
C LYS A 142 -2.70 -1.44 -12.81
N MET A 143 -1.95 -2.36 -12.21
CA MET A 143 -1.03 -3.23 -12.93
C MET A 143 -1.66 -4.60 -13.16
N GLU A 144 -1.87 -4.97 -14.43
CA GLU A 144 -2.47 -6.26 -14.83
C GLU A 144 -1.70 -7.46 -14.27
N GLY A 145 -0.37 -7.39 -14.17
CA GLY A 145 0.45 -8.46 -13.59
C GLY A 145 0.15 -8.76 -12.11
N LEU A 146 -0.34 -7.75 -11.37
CA LEU A 146 -0.79 -7.94 -9.99
C LEU A 146 -2.26 -8.37 -9.90
N ASP A 147 -3.05 -8.21 -10.97
CA ASP A 147 -4.48 -8.48 -10.97
C ASP A 147 -4.77 -9.98 -11.18
N ASN A 148 -4.42 -10.77 -10.17
CA ASN A 148 -4.65 -12.20 -10.14
C ASN A 148 -5.12 -12.67 -8.76
N HIS A 149 -5.78 -13.83 -8.72
CA HIS A 149 -6.35 -14.38 -7.48
C HIS A 149 -5.31 -14.58 -6.39
N THR A 150 -4.08 -14.98 -6.75
CA THR A 150 -2.99 -15.19 -5.79
C THR A 150 -2.62 -13.90 -5.08
N THR A 151 -2.42 -12.80 -5.82
CA THR A 151 -2.13 -11.47 -5.25
C THR A 151 -3.28 -10.98 -4.38
N TYR A 152 -4.52 -11.20 -4.81
CA TYR A 152 -5.69 -10.81 -4.02
C TYR A 152 -5.76 -11.54 -2.68
N PHE A 153 -5.59 -12.87 -2.66
CA PHE A 153 -5.56 -13.65 -1.42
C PHE A 153 -4.36 -13.32 -0.54
N LEU A 154 -3.21 -13.03 -1.15
CA LEU A 154 -2.05 -12.53 -0.43
C LEU A 154 -2.34 -11.19 0.24
N GLY A 155 -3.03 -10.28 -0.46
CA GLY A 155 -3.47 -9.00 0.09
C GLY A 155 -4.45 -9.17 1.26
N LEU A 156 -5.40 -10.10 1.14
CA LEU A 156 -6.33 -10.45 2.22
C LEU A 156 -5.61 -11.02 3.44
N ALA A 157 -4.57 -11.83 3.22
CA ALA A 157 -3.70 -12.30 4.30
C ALA A 157 -3.00 -11.13 4.99
N PHE A 158 -2.32 -10.24 4.25
CA PHE A 158 -1.67 -9.09 4.86
C PHE A 158 -2.62 -8.19 5.67
N LEU A 159 -3.85 -7.96 5.20
CA LEU A 159 -4.88 -7.26 5.96
C LEU A 159 -5.29 -8.02 7.23
N GLY A 160 -5.55 -9.32 7.13
CA GLY A 160 -5.94 -10.13 8.28
C GLY A 160 -4.91 -10.06 9.41
N TRP A 161 -3.63 -10.26 9.07
CA TRP A 161 -2.54 -10.18 10.05
C TRP A 161 -2.33 -8.74 10.55
N GLY A 162 -2.42 -7.75 9.67
CA GLY A 162 -2.28 -6.35 10.04
C GLY A 162 -3.35 -5.90 11.04
N PHE A 163 -4.62 -6.27 10.82
CA PHE A 163 -5.71 -6.04 11.76
C PHE A 163 -5.48 -6.74 13.10
N VAL A 164 -5.05 -8.01 13.09
CA VAL A 164 -4.73 -8.74 14.32
C VAL A 164 -3.67 -7.99 15.12
N PHE A 165 -2.58 -7.56 14.50
CA PHE A 165 -1.53 -6.81 15.20
C PHE A 165 -2.00 -5.45 15.70
N VAL A 166 -2.73 -4.68 14.91
CA VAL A 166 -3.23 -3.36 15.32
C VAL A 166 -4.20 -3.48 16.50
N LEU A 167 -5.21 -4.36 16.39
CA LEU A 167 -6.25 -4.51 17.41
C LEU A 167 -5.69 -5.11 18.71
N SER A 168 -4.85 -6.13 18.62
CA SER A 168 -4.22 -6.72 19.80
C SER A 168 -3.24 -5.75 20.48
N SER A 169 -2.50 -4.95 19.71
CA SER A 169 -1.65 -3.87 20.26
C SER A 169 -2.48 -2.84 21.01
N PHE A 170 -3.59 -2.39 20.40
CA PHE A 170 -4.49 -1.42 21.00
C PHE A 170 -5.12 -1.96 22.29
N TYR A 171 -5.56 -3.22 22.28
CA TYR A 171 -6.11 -3.88 23.47
C TYR A 171 -5.08 -3.97 24.60
N ALA A 172 -3.84 -4.35 24.28
CA ALA A 172 -2.79 -4.52 25.29
C ALA A 172 -2.25 -3.18 25.83
N LEU A 173 -2.17 -2.13 25.02
CA LEU A 173 -1.73 -0.80 25.42
C LEU A 173 -2.84 0.04 26.06
N GLY A 174 -4.08 -0.13 25.60
CA GLY A 174 -5.19 0.77 25.89
C GLY A 174 -5.10 2.08 25.11
N PHE A 175 -6.11 2.94 25.29
CA PHE A 175 -6.18 4.22 24.58
C PHE A 175 -5.00 5.14 24.91
N THR A 176 -4.73 5.38 26.20
CA THR A 176 -3.65 6.27 26.63
C THR A 176 -2.27 5.72 26.24
N GLY A 177 -2.06 4.40 26.32
CA GLY A 177 -0.81 3.78 25.88
C GLY A 177 -0.60 3.87 24.36
N THR A 178 -1.68 3.91 23.58
CA THR A 178 -1.60 4.05 22.12
C THR A 178 -1.36 5.51 21.69
N PHE A 179 -2.00 6.47 22.37
CA PHE A 179 -1.98 7.88 21.98
C PHE A 179 -1.01 8.72 22.84
N LEU A 180 0.20 8.19 23.06
CA LEU A 180 1.34 8.90 23.68
C LEU A 180 1.08 9.41 25.11
N GLY A 181 0.30 8.69 25.92
CA GLY A 181 -0.04 9.07 27.29
C GLY A 181 1.17 9.22 28.22
N ASP A 182 2.28 8.56 27.92
CA ASP A 182 3.56 8.70 28.60
C ASP A 182 4.12 10.13 28.53
N TYR A 183 3.90 10.85 27.43
CA TYR A 183 4.25 12.27 27.26
C TYR A 183 3.35 13.19 28.09
N PHE A 184 2.15 12.72 28.45
CA PHE A 184 1.26 13.35 29.41
C PHE A 184 1.52 12.88 30.85
N GLY A 185 2.59 12.11 31.08
CA GLY A 185 2.93 11.60 32.41
C GLY A 185 2.03 10.46 32.89
N ILE A 186 1.18 9.91 32.02
CA ILE A 186 0.34 8.74 32.28
C ILE A 186 1.19 7.51 31.95
N LEU A 187 2.08 7.17 32.88
CA LEU A 187 3.11 6.15 32.67
C LEU A 187 2.59 4.77 33.09
N LYS A 188 2.70 3.80 32.19
CA LYS A 188 2.45 2.40 32.52
C LYS A 188 3.48 1.91 33.55
N GLU A 189 3.12 0.89 34.32
CA GLU A 189 4.03 0.34 35.34
C GLU A 189 5.22 -0.36 34.69
N SER A 190 4.96 -1.14 33.64
CA SER A 190 5.94 -1.89 32.88
C SER A 190 5.64 -1.85 31.38
N ARG A 191 6.68 -2.11 30.57
CA ARG A 191 6.54 -2.34 29.13
C ARG A 191 5.68 -3.59 28.92
N VAL A 192 4.75 -3.52 27.98
CA VAL A 192 3.94 -4.68 27.59
C VAL A 192 4.83 -5.68 26.85
N THR A 193 4.86 -6.91 27.35
CA THR A 193 5.62 -8.02 26.75
C THR A 193 4.73 -9.15 26.26
N THR A 194 3.41 -9.06 26.47
CA THR A 194 2.43 -10.02 25.96
C THR A 194 2.20 -9.81 24.46
N PHE A 195 1.60 -10.80 23.79
CA PHE A 195 1.19 -10.67 22.40
C PHE A 195 0.43 -9.34 22.16
N PRO A 196 0.74 -8.60 21.09
CA PRO A 196 1.69 -8.91 20.01
C PRO A 196 3.15 -8.50 20.26
N PHE A 197 3.44 -7.82 21.37
CA PHE A 197 4.78 -7.31 21.71
C PHE A 197 5.80 -8.41 22.05
N SER A 198 5.35 -9.65 22.28
CA SER A 198 6.24 -10.81 22.44
C SER A 198 6.86 -11.30 21.12
N VAL A 199 6.26 -10.93 19.99
CA VAL A 199 6.63 -11.44 18.65
C VAL A 199 7.36 -10.38 17.84
N LEU A 200 6.91 -9.12 17.95
CA LEU A 200 7.39 -8.02 17.12
C LEU A 200 7.48 -6.74 17.93
N ASP A 201 8.55 -5.97 17.71
CA ASP A 201 8.67 -4.61 18.24
C ASP A 201 7.75 -3.66 17.48
N ASN A 202 7.06 -2.78 18.21
CA ASN A 202 6.14 -1.79 17.64
C ASN A 202 5.07 -2.41 16.68
N PRO A 203 4.34 -3.44 17.14
CA PRO A 203 3.45 -4.25 16.29
C PRO A 203 2.31 -3.45 15.64
N MET A 204 1.90 -2.32 16.24
CA MET A 204 0.88 -1.44 15.65
C MET A 204 1.36 -0.75 14.37
N TYR A 205 2.62 -0.32 14.33
CA TYR A 205 3.21 0.34 13.16
C TYR A 205 3.33 -0.65 11.99
N TRP A 206 3.89 -1.83 12.25
CA TRP A 206 4.00 -2.90 11.25
C TRP A 206 2.65 -3.45 10.81
N GLY A 207 1.70 -3.62 11.75
CA GLY A 207 0.34 -4.04 11.44
C GLY A 207 -0.38 -3.03 10.54
N SER A 208 -0.22 -1.73 10.80
CA SER A 208 -0.75 -0.67 9.94
C SER A 208 -0.10 -0.67 8.55
N THR A 209 1.22 -0.90 8.45
CA THR A 209 1.90 -1.04 7.15
C THR A 209 1.40 -2.26 6.38
N ALA A 210 1.24 -3.40 7.07
CA ALA A 210 0.67 -4.62 6.48
C ALA A 210 -0.76 -4.40 5.97
N ASN A 211 -1.58 -3.62 6.68
CA ASN A 211 -2.91 -3.25 6.20
C ASN A 211 -2.87 -2.44 4.89
N TYR A 212 -2.00 -1.43 4.79
CA TYR A 212 -1.85 -0.66 3.55
C TYR A 212 -1.29 -1.52 2.41
N LEU A 213 -0.34 -2.40 2.71
CA LEU A 213 0.21 -3.37 1.75
C LEU A 213 -0.89 -4.29 1.22
N GLY A 214 -1.67 -4.89 2.13
CA GLY A 214 -2.74 -5.81 1.75
C GLY A 214 -3.82 -5.14 0.91
N TRP A 215 -4.16 -3.89 1.24
CA TRP A 215 -5.09 -3.08 0.46
C TRP A 215 -4.55 -2.77 -0.94
N ALA A 216 -3.28 -2.38 -1.04
CA ALA A 216 -2.63 -2.10 -2.33
C ALA A 216 -2.57 -3.35 -3.23
N LEU A 217 -2.27 -4.52 -2.65
CA LEU A 217 -2.24 -5.79 -3.37
C LEU A 217 -3.64 -6.21 -3.84
N MET A 218 -4.67 -6.11 -3.00
CA MET A 218 -6.05 -6.40 -3.39
C MET A 218 -6.55 -5.52 -4.54
N HIS A 219 -6.03 -4.29 -4.63
CA HIS A 219 -6.38 -3.35 -5.70
C HIS A 219 -5.41 -3.36 -6.89
N ALA A 220 -4.40 -4.26 -6.88
CA ALA A 220 -3.35 -4.33 -7.89
C ALA A 220 -2.72 -2.96 -8.21
N SER A 221 -2.56 -2.11 -7.19
CA SER A 221 -2.21 -0.69 -7.34
C SER A 221 -0.72 -0.45 -7.08
N PRO A 222 0.08 -0.07 -8.10
CA PRO A 222 1.49 0.28 -7.93
C PRO A 222 1.66 1.52 -7.06
N THR A 223 0.76 2.49 -7.21
CA THR A 223 0.67 3.69 -6.37
C THR A 223 0.45 3.33 -4.92
N GLY A 224 -0.47 2.39 -4.63
CA GLY A 224 -0.68 1.88 -3.29
C GLY A 224 0.57 1.23 -2.68
N LEU A 225 1.32 0.47 -3.48
CA LEU A 225 2.59 -0.13 -3.03
C LEU A 225 3.64 0.95 -2.73
N LEU A 226 3.79 1.94 -3.60
CA LEU A 226 4.72 3.05 -3.40
C LEU A 226 4.37 3.85 -2.14
N LEU A 227 3.09 4.19 -1.94
CA LEU A 227 2.61 4.88 -0.75
C LEU A 227 2.78 4.01 0.50
N THR A 228 2.65 2.68 0.39
CA THR A 228 2.92 1.76 1.51
C THR A 228 4.39 1.77 1.92
N VAL A 229 5.31 1.78 0.94
CA VAL A 229 6.76 1.94 1.21
C VAL A 229 7.02 3.27 1.90
N LEU A 230 6.38 4.36 1.45
CA LEU A 230 6.48 5.66 2.11
C LEU A 230 5.98 5.59 3.57
N VAL A 231 4.82 4.95 3.82
CA VAL A 231 4.31 4.74 5.19
C VAL A 231 5.34 4.01 6.05
N ALA A 232 5.93 2.93 5.54
CA ALA A 232 6.94 2.16 6.26
C ALA A 232 8.16 3.00 6.62
N ILE A 233 8.68 3.80 5.67
CA ILE A 233 9.82 4.69 5.90
C ILE A 233 9.48 5.73 6.97
N VAL A 234 8.34 6.41 6.86
CA VAL A 234 7.95 7.46 7.81
C VAL A 234 7.75 6.85 9.20
N TYR A 235 7.19 5.65 9.31
CA TYR A 235 7.05 4.94 10.58
C TYR A 235 8.39 4.56 11.19
N VAL A 236 9.34 4.04 10.41
CA VAL A 236 10.70 3.74 10.90
C VAL A 236 11.36 5.02 11.41
N VAL A 237 11.27 6.12 10.66
CA VAL A 237 11.80 7.42 11.09
C VAL A 237 11.13 7.88 12.39
N ALA A 238 9.80 7.77 12.50
CA ALA A 238 9.08 8.12 13.71
C ALA A 238 9.55 7.29 14.92
N LEU A 239 9.76 5.98 14.75
CA LEU A 239 10.26 5.08 15.79
C LEU A 239 11.67 5.43 16.25
N LEU A 240 12.58 5.78 15.32
CA LEU A 240 13.94 6.23 15.66
C LEU A 240 13.95 7.43 16.60
N TYR A 241 12.91 8.27 16.53
CA TYR A 241 12.73 9.38 17.44
C TYR A 241 11.98 8.97 18.72
N GLU A 242 10.89 8.21 18.60
CA GLU A 242 9.99 7.86 19.70
C GLU A 242 10.67 6.97 20.75
N GLU A 243 11.33 5.88 20.31
CA GLU A 243 11.93 4.88 21.20
C GLU A 243 12.95 5.44 22.21
N PRO A 244 13.98 6.21 21.82
CA PRO A 244 14.93 6.75 22.77
C PRO A 244 14.28 7.75 23.73
N PHE A 245 13.25 8.48 23.28
CA PHE A 245 12.57 9.46 24.11
C PHE A 245 11.68 8.78 25.16
N THR A 246 10.89 7.78 24.76
CA THR A 246 10.08 7.00 25.68
C THR A 246 10.97 6.26 26.68
N ALA A 247 12.07 5.64 26.25
CA ALA A 247 13.03 5.01 27.15
C ALA A 247 13.56 5.96 28.23
N GLU A 248 13.86 7.21 27.86
CA GLU A 248 14.32 8.23 28.80
C GLU A 248 13.25 8.58 29.86
N ILE A 249 11.99 8.72 29.46
CA ILE A 249 10.89 8.99 30.39
C ILE A 249 10.78 7.88 31.44
N TYR A 250 10.85 6.62 31.02
CA TYR A 250 10.78 5.47 31.94
C TYR A 250 12.03 5.36 32.83
N ARG A 251 13.23 5.70 32.33
CA ARG A 251 14.46 5.77 33.13
C ARG A 251 14.38 6.81 34.24
N GLN A 252 13.82 7.98 33.93
CA GLN A 252 13.60 9.04 34.92
C GLN A 252 12.59 8.62 35.99
N LYS A 253 11.52 7.90 35.61
CA LYS A 253 10.55 7.33 36.56
C LYS A 253 11.24 6.37 37.54
N ALA A 254 12.03 5.42 37.03
CA ALA A 254 12.76 4.46 37.85
C ALA A 254 13.70 5.15 38.84
N THR A 255 14.43 6.17 38.40
CA THR A 255 15.33 6.96 39.26
C THR A 255 14.58 7.69 40.38
N ARG A 256 13.40 8.26 40.08
CA ARG A 256 12.57 8.95 41.09
C ARG A 256 11.98 8.00 42.12
N LEU A 257 11.61 6.78 41.70
CA LEU A 257 11.12 5.75 42.61
C LEU A 257 12.24 5.27 43.54
N HIS A 258 13.45 5.05 43.00
CA HIS A 258 14.60 4.66 43.80
C HIS A 258 14.97 5.71 44.86
N LYS A 259 14.95 7.01 44.51
CA LYS A 259 15.21 8.09 45.47
C LYS A 259 14.14 8.25 46.57
N ARG A 260 12.96 7.65 46.40
CA ARG A 260 11.84 7.73 47.35
C ARG A 260 11.75 6.50 48.25
N SER A 261 12.49 5.43 47.93
CA SER A 261 12.63 4.22 48.74
C SER A 261 13.77 4.36 49.72
#